data_AF-A0A7W0EJ41-F1
#
_entry.id   AF-A0A7W0EJ41-F1
#
_cell.length_a   1.000
_cell.length_b   1.000
_cell.length_c   1.000
_cell.angle_alpha   90.00
_cell.angle_beta   90.00
_cell.angle_gamma   90.00
#
_symmetry.space_group_name_H-M   'P 1'
#
loop_
_entity.id
_entity.type
_entity.pdbx_description
1 polymer ?
#
loop_
_entity_poly.entity_id
_entity_poly.type
_entity_poly.pdbx_seq_one_letter_code
_entity_poly.pdbx_strand_id
1 'polypeptide(L)'
;MIANKKEFSLGLVLFVGFWGLFIVLMSPVFAGKNLLDYMDNLYNMISKKSSYYIPVVQKKLVDYTGQQVSFTLKAKGEEKIVRLTKMFQASGATVTPDGEKLEISGDLNAMINAALVDSEAMFHNDGKSIIAKYGSDERKVLYDWWDAFKTAEKEMNKNGKFKEGKIFNNAQTKAIEP
;
A
#
# COMPACT_ATOMS: atom_id res chain seq x y z
N MET A 1 -48.56 24.72 -34.52
CA MET A 1 -49.72 24.56 -33.62
C MET A 1 -49.48 23.32 -32.75
N ILE A 2 -49.69 23.42 -31.44
CA ILE A 2 -49.65 22.25 -30.55
C ILE A 2 -50.93 21.43 -30.79
N ALA A 3 -50.78 20.19 -31.28
CA ALA A 3 -51.91 19.34 -31.67
C ALA A 3 -52.72 18.83 -30.47
N ASN A 4 -52.06 18.46 -29.37
CA ASN A 4 -52.69 18.01 -28.13
C ASN A 4 -52.10 18.76 -26.92
N LYS A 5 -52.87 19.69 -26.35
CA LYS A 5 -52.40 20.57 -25.26
C LYS A 5 -52.09 19.84 -23.96
N LYS A 6 -52.80 18.75 -23.65
CA LYS A 6 -52.57 17.97 -22.42
C LYS A 6 -51.25 17.19 -22.49
N GLU A 7 -51.04 16.45 -23.57
CA GLU A 7 -49.83 15.65 -23.77
C GLU A 7 -48.59 16.55 -23.89
N PHE A 8 -48.71 17.68 -24.60
CA PHE A 8 -47.63 18.65 -24.69
C PHE A 8 -47.26 19.25 -23.34
N SER A 9 -48.25 19.65 -22.52
CA SER A 9 -48.00 20.20 -21.19
C SER A 9 -47.37 19.17 -20.25
N LEU A 10 -47.81 17.91 -20.31
CA LEU A 10 -47.25 16.83 -19.52
C LEU A 10 -45.80 16.54 -19.91
N GLY A 11 -45.52 16.45 -21.22
CA GLY A 11 -44.17 16.29 -21.75
C GLY A 11 -43.24 17.43 -21.36
N LEU A 12 -43.74 18.68 -21.39
CA LEU A 12 -42.96 19.85 -20.98
C LEU A 12 -42.62 19.81 -19.48
N VAL A 13 -43.57 19.44 -18.62
CA VAL A 13 -43.33 19.30 -17.17
C VAL A 13 -42.30 18.20 -16.88
N LEU A 14 -42.42 17.04 -17.53
CA LEU A 14 -41.45 15.94 -17.38
C LEU A 14 -40.06 16.34 -17.91
N PHE A 15 -40.00 17.08 -19.01
CA PHE A 15 -38.74 17.59 -19.57
C PHE A 15 -38.04 18.57 -18.62
N VAL A 16 -38.78 19.56 -18.09
CA VAL A 16 -38.24 20.50 -17.10
C VAL A 16 -37.85 19.78 -15.82
N GLY A 17 -38.65 18.82 -15.35
CA GLY A 17 -38.33 18.00 -14.18
C GLY A 17 -37.06 17.16 -14.36
N PHE A 18 -36.91 16.52 -15.52
CA PHE A 18 -35.69 15.77 -15.87
C PHE A 18 -34.46 16.68 -15.84
N TRP A 19 -34.51 17.84 -16.50
CA TRP A 19 -33.40 18.78 -16.51
C TRP A 19 -33.10 19.37 -15.14
N GLY A 20 -34.13 19.66 -14.34
CA GLY A 20 -33.96 20.11 -12.96
C GLY A 20 -33.22 19.07 -12.11
N LEU A 21 -33.65 17.81 -12.17
CA LEU A 21 -32.97 16.71 -11.49
C LEU A 21 -31.54 16.54 -12.03
N PHE A 22 -31.35 16.54 -13.34
CA PHE A 22 -30.05 16.39 -13.98
C PHE A 22 -29.06 17.49 -13.55
N ILE A 23 -29.51 18.75 -13.51
CA ILE A 23 -28.70 19.87 -13.02
C ILE A 23 -28.30 19.65 -11.57
N VAL A 24 -29.22 19.23 -10.70
CA VAL A 24 -28.89 18.92 -9.30
C VAL A 24 -27.86 17.79 -9.20
N LEU A 25 -28.03 16.72 -9.98
CA LEU A 25 -27.08 15.59 -10.01
C LEU A 25 -25.67 16.01 -10.49
N MET A 26 -25.60 16.94 -11.44
CA MET A 26 -24.35 17.47 -11.98
C MET A 26 -23.78 18.65 -11.17
N SER A 27 -24.56 19.21 -10.24
CA SER A 27 -24.13 20.31 -9.37
C SER A 27 -23.29 19.81 -8.18
N PRO A 28 -22.46 20.67 -7.55
CA PRO A 28 -21.56 20.28 -6.46
C PRO A 28 -22.26 20.07 -5.10
N VAL A 29 -23.49 19.57 -5.09
CA VAL A 29 -24.30 19.37 -3.87
C VAL A 29 -23.83 18.16 -3.05
N PHE A 30 -23.11 17.21 -3.66
CA PHE A 30 -22.64 15.99 -2.99
C PHE A 30 -21.23 16.19 -2.44
N ALA A 31 -21.13 16.73 -1.22
CA ALA A 31 -19.86 17.01 -0.54
C ALA A 31 -18.89 17.87 -1.38
N GLY A 32 -19.44 18.86 -2.10
CA GLY A 32 -18.66 19.73 -2.99
C GLY A 32 -18.35 19.12 -4.37
N LYS A 33 -18.88 17.94 -4.68
CA LYS A 33 -18.71 17.23 -5.96
C LYS A 33 -20.07 16.95 -6.61
N ASN A 34 -20.07 16.66 -7.91
CA ASN A 34 -21.25 16.10 -8.58
C ASN A 34 -21.43 14.62 -8.18
N LEU A 35 -22.59 14.04 -8.52
CA LEU A 35 -22.91 12.67 -8.12
C LEU A 35 -21.90 11.64 -8.64
N LEU A 36 -21.44 11.75 -9.89
CA LEU A 36 -20.53 10.79 -10.50
C LEU A 36 -19.18 10.78 -9.78
N ASP A 37 -18.60 11.96 -9.56
CA ASP A 37 -17.35 12.11 -8.82
C ASP A 37 -17.51 11.65 -7.37
N TYR A 38 -18.63 11.96 -6.73
CA TYR A 38 -18.89 11.51 -5.36
C TYR A 38 -18.95 9.98 -5.27
N MET A 39 -19.65 9.32 -6.21
CA MET A 39 -19.72 7.86 -6.28
C MET A 39 -18.37 7.21 -6.59
N ASP A 40 -17.57 7.79 -7.49
CA ASP A 40 -16.23 7.31 -7.77
C ASP A 40 -15.31 7.43 -6.54
N ASN A 41 -15.33 8.57 -5.85
CA ASN A 41 -14.55 8.75 -4.62
C ASN A 41 -15.02 7.82 -3.50
N LEU A 42 -16.32 7.60 -3.37
CA LEU A 42 -16.88 6.64 -2.41
C LEU A 42 -16.41 5.22 -2.72
N TYR A 43 -16.49 4.81 -3.99
CA TYR A 43 -15.99 3.51 -4.44
C TYR A 43 -14.50 3.35 -4.16
N ASN A 44 -13.69 4.34 -4.52
CA ASN A 44 -12.25 4.35 -4.27
C ASN A 44 -11.93 4.27 -2.77
N MET A 45 -12.68 4.97 -1.91
CA MET A 45 -12.49 4.92 -0.47
C MET A 45 -12.89 3.56 0.12
N ILE A 46 -14.01 2.98 -0.31
CA ILE A 46 -14.44 1.65 0.11
C ILE A 46 -13.42 0.60 -0.34
N SER A 47 -12.97 0.67 -1.59
CA SER A 47 -11.95 -0.21 -2.16
C SER A 47 -10.64 -0.12 -1.38
N LYS A 48 -10.13 1.10 -1.14
CA LYS A 48 -8.91 1.34 -0.33
C LYS A 48 -9.05 0.83 1.11
N LYS A 49 -10.18 1.06 1.76
CA LYS A 49 -10.41 0.55 3.13
C LYS A 49 -10.52 -0.97 3.17
N SER A 50 -11.08 -1.59 2.13
CA SER A 50 -11.18 -3.04 2.02
C SER A 50 -9.83 -3.73 1.83
N SER A 51 -8.82 -3.02 1.33
CA SER A 51 -7.44 -3.51 1.19
C SER A 51 -6.49 -3.04 2.30
N TYR A 52 -6.98 -2.28 3.28
CA TYR A 52 -6.13 -1.70 4.32
C TYR A 52 -5.83 -2.70 5.47
N TYR A 53 -4.84 -3.57 5.26
CA TYR A 53 -4.45 -4.62 6.20
C TYR A 53 -3.26 -4.27 7.10
N ILE A 54 -2.62 -3.11 6.93
CA ILE A 54 -1.44 -2.69 7.71
C ILE A 54 -1.68 -2.79 9.23
N PRO A 55 -2.79 -2.27 9.82
CA PRO A 55 -3.02 -2.38 11.26
C PRO A 55 -3.22 -3.82 11.75
N VAL A 56 -3.74 -4.69 10.88
CA VAL A 56 -3.95 -6.10 11.20
C VAL A 56 -2.60 -6.83 11.29
N VAL A 57 -1.66 -6.50 10.40
CA VAL A 57 -0.30 -7.05 10.45
C VAL A 57 0.47 -6.48 11.66
N GLN A 58 0.38 -5.17 11.91
CA GLN A 58 1.01 -4.53 13.08
C GLN A 58 0.59 -5.18 14.41
N LYS A 59 -0.71 -5.46 14.60
CA LYS A 59 -1.19 -6.15 15.80
C LYS A 59 -0.58 -7.54 15.99
N LYS A 60 -0.32 -8.26 14.90
CA LYS A 60 0.31 -9.59 14.95
C LYS A 60 1.80 -9.53 15.24
N LEU A 61 2.48 -8.42 14.94
CA LEU A 61 3.91 -8.26 15.19
C LEU A 61 4.26 -8.20 16.67
N VAL A 62 3.31 -7.82 17.53
CA VAL A 62 3.52 -7.78 18.99
C VAL A 62 4.05 -9.12 19.52
N ASP A 63 3.54 -10.23 18.98
CA ASP A 63 3.94 -11.60 19.34
C ASP A 63 5.40 -11.95 18.98
N TYR A 64 6.08 -11.10 18.19
CA TYR A 64 7.44 -11.32 17.67
C TYR A 64 8.45 -10.29 18.19
N THR A 65 8.09 -9.51 19.21
CA THR A 65 8.97 -8.49 19.80
C THR A 65 10.23 -9.13 20.39
N GLY A 66 11.43 -8.68 19.99
CA GLY A 66 12.70 -9.22 20.45
C GLY A 66 13.17 -10.46 19.68
N GLN A 67 12.41 -10.92 18.68
CA GLN A 67 12.76 -12.11 17.92
C GLN A 67 13.79 -11.79 16.84
N GLN A 68 15.00 -12.32 17.02
CA GLN A 68 16.09 -12.16 16.06
C GLN A 68 15.96 -13.15 14.90
N VAL A 69 16.13 -12.64 13.69
CA VAL A 69 16.19 -13.45 12.47
C VAL A 69 17.38 -13.04 11.61
N SER A 70 17.89 -14.01 10.85
CA SER A 70 18.99 -13.82 9.91
C SER A 70 18.62 -14.48 8.59
N PHE A 71 18.81 -13.78 7.48
CA PHE A 71 18.57 -14.30 6.14
C PHE A 71 19.52 -13.67 5.11
N THR A 72 19.71 -14.33 3.99
CA THR A 72 20.61 -13.89 2.92
C THR A 72 19.82 -13.40 1.71
N LEU A 73 20.04 -12.15 1.33
CA LEU A 73 19.42 -11.53 0.16
C LEU A 73 20.42 -11.38 -0.98
N LYS A 74 20.02 -11.75 -2.21
CA LYS A 74 20.85 -11.49 -3.39
C LYS A 74 20.67 -10.04 -3.84
N ALA A 75 21.77 -9.31 -3.98
CA ALA A 75 21.77 -7.93 -4.44
C ALA A 75 22.79 -7.80 -5.57
N LYS A 76 22.28 -7.62 -6.80
CA LYS A 76 23.12 -7.40 -7.99
C LYS A 76 23.28 -5.91 -8.25
N GLY A 77 24.53 -5.48 -8.35
CA GLY A 77 24.90 -4.09 -8.64
C GLY A 77 25.05 -3.23 -7.38
N GLU A 78 26.04 -2.34 -7.42
CA GLU A 78 26.41 -1.48 -6.29
C GLU A 78 25.25 -0.59 -5.83
N GLU A 79 24.45 -0.04 -6.76
CA GLU A 79 23.28 0.79 -6.42
C GLU A 79 22.25 0.04 -5.55
N LYS A 80 21.94 -1.22 -5.90
CA LYS A 80 20.98 -2.04 -5.14
C LYS A 80 21.56 -2.44 -3.79
N ILE A 81 22.85 -2.77 -3.73
CA ILE A 81 23.56 -3.08 -2.48
C ILE A 81 23.52 -1.91 -1.50
N VAL A 82 23.86 -0.71 -1.96
CA VAL A 82 23.86 0.51 -1.14
C VAL A 82 22.45 0.82 -0.64
N ARG A 83 21.45 0.74 -1.52
CA ARG A 83 20.05 1.01 -1.16
C ARG A 83 19.49 0.02 -0.14
N LEU A 84 19.68 -1.29 -0.37
CA LEU A 84 19.26 -2.33 0.58
C LEU A 84 19.96 -2.20 1.93
N THR A 85 21.26 -1.92 1.92
CA THR A 85 22.04 -1.69 3.14
C THR A 85 21.45 -0.54 3.95
N LYS A 86 21.22 0.61 3.31
CA LYS A 86 20.61 1.77 3.96
C LYS A 86 19.18 1.49 4.46
N MET A 87 18.39 0.76 3.67
CA MET A 87 17.01 0.38 4.01
C MET A 87 16.96 -0.48 5.29
N PHE A 88 17.78 -1.53 5.36
CA PHE A 88 17.83 -2.43 6.51
C PHE A 88 18.54 -1.82 7.72
N GLN A 89 19.58 -1.00 7.53
CA GLN A 89 20.20 -0.28 8.65
C GLN A 89 19.23 0.73 9.30
N ALA A 90 18.40 1.40 8.48
CA ALA A 90 17.36 2.30 9.00
C ALA A 90 16.26 1.58 9.78
N SER A 91 16.08 0.26 9.59
CA SER A 91 15.18 -0.56 10.41
C SER A 91 15.85 -1.16 11.65
N GLY A 92 17.13 -0.84 11.90
CA GLY A 92 17.90 -1.37 13.02
C GLY A 92 18.53 -2.74 12.76
N ALA A 93 18.47 -3.25 11.52
CA ALA A 93 19.13 -4.49 11.15
C ALA A 93 20.62 -4.27 10.83
N THR A 94 21.42 -5.29 11.14
CA THR A 94 22.81 -5.40 10.72
C THR A 94 22.86 -5.99 9.32
N VAL A 95 23.63 -5.37 8.43
CA VAL A 95 23.80 -5.82 7.04
C VAL A 95 25.28 -6.06 6.80
N THR A 96 25.64 -7.29 6.44
CA THR A 96 27.01 -7.69 6.11
C THR A 96 27.08 -8.05 4.63
N PRO A 97 27.83 -7.29 3.81
CA PRO A 97 28.03 -7.62 2.40
C PRO A 97 28.90 -8.88 2.21
N ASP A 98 28.45 -9.79 1.36
CA ASP A 98 29.17 -10.98 0.89
C ASP A 98 29.10 -11.05 -0.65
N GLY A 99 29.94 -10.26 -1.32
CA GLY A 99 29.95 -10.15 -2.79
C GLY A 99 28.61 -9.65 -3.35
N GLU A 100 27.90 -10.51 -4.10
CA GLU A 100 26.55 -10.23 -4.64
C GLU A 100 25.41 -10.60 -3.67
N LYS A 101 25.73 -10.85 -2.40
CA LYS A 101 24.77 -11.19 -1.35
C LYS A 101 24.90 -10.22 -0.17
N LEU A 102 23.81 -10.08 0.56
CA LEU A 102 23.73 -9.34 1.81
C LEU A 102 23.20 -10.29 2.87
N GLU A 103 24.00 -10.54 3.89
CA GLU A 103 23.51 -11.17 5.12
C GLU A 103 22.84 -10.10 5.97
N ILE A 104 21.56 -10.30 6.27
CA ILE A 104 20.75 -9.37 7.04
C ILE A 104 20.37 -10.06 8.33
N SER A 105 20.68 -9.44 9.47
CA SER A 105 20.34 -9.93 10.80
C SER A 105 19.75 -8.82 11.66
N GLY A 106 18.64 -9.09 12.33
CA GLY A 106 18.01 -8.09 13.19
C GLY A 106 16.69 -8.54 13.79
N ASP A 107 16.09 -7.62 14.53
CA ASP A 107 14.79 -7.85 15.14
C ASP A 107 13.69 -7.91 14.07
N LEU A 108 12.96 -9.02 14.05
CA LEU A 108 11.91 -9.29 13.07
C LEU A 108 10.81 -8.24 13.16
N ASN A 109 10.38 -7.90 14.37
CA ASN A 109 9.32 -6.91 14.59
C ASN A 109 9.74 -5.54 14.04
N ALA A 110 10.96 -5.09 14.33
CA ALA A 110 11.50 -3.82 13.85
C ALA A 110 11.59 -3.77 12.32
N MET A 111 12.11 -4.84 11.69
CA MET A 111 12.21 -4.92 10.22
C MET A 111 10.84 -4.88 9.55
N ILE A 112 9.89 -5.68 10.03
CA ILE A 112 8.55 -5.68 9.44
C ILE A 112 7.85 -4.35 9.70
N ASN A 113 7.95 -3.78 10.90
CA ASN A 113 7.36 -2.47 11.19
C ASN A 113 7.94 -1.35 10.31
N ALA A 114 9.24 -1.35 10.02
CA ALA A 114 9.84 -0.37 9.12
C ALA A 114 9.22 -0.46 7.72
N ALA A 115 9.04 -1.67 7.19
CA ALA A 115 8.36 -1.89 5.91
C ALA A 115 6.90 -1.44 5.94
N LEU A 116 6.17 -1.73 7.03
CA LEU A 116 4.78 -1.31 7.20
C LEU A 116 4.63 0.21 7.25
N VAL A 117 5.57 0.92 7.88
CA VAL A 117 5.60 2.39 7.91
C VAL A 117 5.81 2.95 6.51
N ASP A 118 6.73 2.38 5.73
CA ASP A 118 6.98 2.82 4.36
C ASP A 118 5.76 2.50 3.45
N SER A 119 5.12 1.33 3.62
CA SER A 119 3.87 0.99 2.91
C SER A 119 2.71 1.91 3.28
N GLU A 120 2.60 2.31 4.56
CA GLU A 120 1.59 3.25 5.03
C GLU A 120 1.78 4.62 4.36
N ALA A 121 3.02 5.11 4.29
CA ALA A 121 3.34 6.36 3.60
C ALA A 121 2.91 6.29 2.12
N MET A 122 3.19 5.18 1.43
CA MET A 122 2.74 4.99 0.04
C MET A 122 1.21 4.94 -0.10
N PHE A 123 0.52 4.30 0.84
CA PHE A 123 -0.95 4.24 0.85
C PHE A 123 -1.59 5.65 0.93
N HIS A 124 -0.94 6.57 1.66
CA HIS A 124 -1.34 7.98 1.76
C HIS A 124 -0.74 8.89 0.68
N ASN A 125 -0.08 8.31 -0.34
CA ASN A 125 0.63 9.02 -1.42
C ASN A 125 1.79 9.91 -0.94
N ASP A 126 2.39 9.59 0.20
CA ASP A 126 3.56 10.28 0.75
C ASP A 126 4.88 9.58 0.38
N GLY A 127 5.08 9.29 -0.91
CA GLY A 127 6.34 8.72 -1.40
C GLY A 127 7.57 9.63 -1.15
N LYS A 128 7.33 10.93 -0.96
CA LYS A 128 8.38 11.92 -0.68
C LYS A 128 9.09 11.65 0.64
N SER A 129 8.40 11.16 1.67
CA SER A 129 9.05 10.81 2.95
C SER A 129 10.00 9.62 2.79
N ILE A 130 9.66 8.66 1.94
CA ILE A 130 10.51 7.50 1.61
C ILE A 130 11.76 7.94 0.83
N ILE A 131 11.58 8.81 -0.17
CA ILE A 131 12.71 9.41 -0.90
C ILE A 131 13.61 10.19 0.07
N ALA A 132 13.05 10.97 0.99
CA ALA A 132 13.84 11.72 1.96
C ALA A 132 14.62 10.79 2.92
N LYS A 133 13.99 9.68 3.34
CA LYS A 133 14.57 8.69 4.25
C LYS A 133 15.71 7.90 3.60
N TYR A 134 15.50 7.39 2.38
CA TYR A 134 16.44 6.49 1.73
C TYR A 134 17.28 7.12 0.62
N GLY A 135 16.88 8.28 0.09
CA GLY A 135 17.53 8.91 -1.07
C GLY A 135 17.34 8.11 -2.36
N SER A 136 16.24 7.36 -2.46
CA SER A 136 15.95 6.45 -3.57
C SER A 136 14.47 6.51 -3.92
N ASP A 137 14.15 6.16 -5.16
CA ASP A 137 12.78 6.07 -5.65
C ASP A 137 11.90 5.19 -4.76
N GLU A 138 10.74 5.70 -4.37
CA GLU A 138 9.83 5.08 -3.41
C GLU A 138 9.30 3.72 -3.88
N ARG A 139 9.11 3.53 -5.19
CA ARG A 139 8.64 2.26 -5.76
C ARG A 139 9.77 1.23 -5.75
N LYS A 140 11.01 1.65 -6.02
CA LYS A 140 12.18 0.77 -5.88
C LYS A 140 12.34 0.30 -4.43
N VAL A 141 12.15 1.19 -3.44
CA VAL A 141 12.23 0.84 -2.01
C VAL A 141 11.14 -0.16 -1.62
N LEU A 142 9.88 0.06 -2.00
CA LEU A 142 8.82 -0.92 -1.72
C LEU A 142 9.07 -2.26 -2.40
N TYR A 143 9.55 -2.24 -3.65
CA TYR A 143 9.92 -3.47 -4.34
C TYR A 143 11.05 -4.22 -3.62
N ASP A 144 12.05 -3.50 -3.12
CA ASP A 144 13.14 -4.10 -2.36
C ASP A 144 12.65 -4.70 -1.03
N TRP A 145 11.71 -4.05 -0.33
CA TRP A 145 11.02 -4.65 0.83
C TRP A 145 10.27 -5.94 0.46
N TRP A 146 9.52 -5.90 -0.64
CA TRP A 146 8.76 -7.06 -1.12
C TRP A 146 9.66 -8.24 -1.48
N ASP A 147 10.74 -8.00 -2.22
CA ASP A 147 11.72 -9.01 -2.65
C ASP A 147 12.46 -9.60 -1.44
N ALA A 148 12.83 -8.74 -0.49
CA ALA A 148 13.48 -9.17 0.73
C ALA A 148 12.57 -10.05 1.60
N PHE A 149 11.30 -9.68 1.79
CA PHE A 149 10.38 -10.47 2.62
C PHE A 149 9.99 -11.79 1.96
N LYS A 150 9.90 -11.82 0.62
CA LYS A 150 9.76 -13.07 -0.13
C LYS A 150 10.94 -14.01 0.10
N THR A 151 12.15 -13.45 0.14
CA THR A 151 13.37 -14.23 0.35
C THR A 151 13.46 -14.71 1.80
N ALA A 152 13.20 -13.83 2.76
CA ALA A 152 13.15 -14.14 4.18
C ALA A 152 12.13 -15.25 4.47
N GLU A 153 10.91 -15.18 3.92
CA GLU A 153 9.89 -16.23 4.05
C GLU A 153 10.45 -17.59 3.63
N LYS A 154 11.04 -17.66 2.41
CA LYS A 154 11.57 -18.91 1.87
C LYS A 154 12.68 -19.48 2.74
N GLU A 155 13.58 -18.64 3.24
CA GLU A 155 14.67 -19.11 4.11
C GLU A 155 14.17 -19.54 5.48
N MET A 156 13.25 -18.80 6.09
CA MET A 156 12.63 -19.19 7.36
C MET A 156 11.92 -20.54 7.22
N ASN A 157 11.14 -20.75 6.16
CA ASN A 157 10.46 -22.02 5.90
C ASN A 157 11.43 -23.18 5.68
N LYS A 158 12.54 -22.96 4.95
CA LYS A 158 13.59 -23.97 4.77
C LYS A 158 14.25 -24.38 6.09
N ASN A 159 14.38 -23.43 7.01
CA ASN A 159 14.99 -23.63 8.32
C ASN A 159 13.98 -24.10 9.39
N GLY A 160 12.76 -24.49 9.00
CA GLY A 160 11.70 -24.95 9.93
C GLY A 160 11.04 -23.83 10.75
N LYS A 161 11.40 -22.56 10.51
CA LYS A 161 10.88 -21.36 11.17
C LYS A 161 9.58 -20.88 10.50
N PHE A 162 8.58 -21.76 10.43
CA PHE A 162 7.33 -21.50 9.69
C PHE A 162 6.51 -20.33 10.26
N LYS A 163 6.62 -20.05 11.56
CA LYS A 163 5.90 -18.94 12.21
C LYS A 163 6.44 -17.59 11.74
N GLU A 164 7.77 -17.48 11.66
CA GLU A 164 8.51 -16.33 11.16
C GLU A 164 8.29 -16.16 9.66
N GLY A 165 8.37 -17.26 8.89
CA GLY A 165 8.07 -17.24 7.46
C GLY A 165 6.64 -16.73 7.19
N LYS A 166 5.66 -17.21 7.95
CA LYS A 166 4.26 -16.79 7.81
C LYS A 166 4.05 -15.30 8.05
N ILE A 167 4.74 -14.68 9.01
CA ILE A 167 4.57 -13.25 9.29
C ILE A 167 5.24 -12.38 8.21
N PHE A 168 6.40 -12.80 7.68
CA PHE A 168 7.00 -12.17 6.49
C PHE A 168 6.07 -12.25 5.27
N ASN A 169 5.50 -13.42 4.99
CA ASN A 169 4.54 -13.60 3.90
C ASN A 169 3.29 -12.70 4.09
N ASN A 170 2.72 -12.65 5.30
CA ASN A 170 1.56 -11.81 5.59
C ASN A 170 1.87 -10.32 5.37
N ALA A 171 3.04 -9.84 5.80
CA ALA A 171 3.43 -8.46 5.56
C ALA A 171 3.62 -8.18 4.07
N GLN A 172 4.31 -9.08 3.37
CA GLN A 172 4.56 -8.98 1.94
C GLN A 172 3.26 -8.92 1.11
N THR A 173 2.33 -9.84 1.36
CA THR A 173 1.11 -10.03 0.54
C THR A 173 -0.06 -9.15 0.96
N LYS A 174 -0.01 -8.49 2.12
CA LYS A 174 -1.15 -7.70 2.60
C LYS A 174 -0.84 -6.23 2.83
N ALA A 175 0.43 -5.88 3.01
CA ALA A 175 0.82 -4.50 3.32
C ALA A 175 1.73 -3.90 2.25
N ILE A 176 2.64 -4.69 1.70
CA ILE A 176 3.71 -4.17 0.81
C ILE A 176 3.33 -4.26 -0.66
N GLU A 177 2.28 -5.04 -1.03
CA GLU A 177 1.94 -5.39 -2.42
C GLU A 177 2.31 -4.30 -3.45
N PRO A 178 3.22 -4.62 -4.40
CA PRO A 178 3.81 -3.65 -5.33
C PRO A 178 2.87 -3.16 -6.43
#